data_AF-M7WHA4-F1
#
_entry.id   AF-M7WHA4-F1
#
_cell.length_a   1.000
_cell.length_b   1.000
_cell.length_c   1.000
_cell.angle_alpha   90.00
_cell.angle_beta   90.00
_cell.angle_gamma   90.00
#
_symmetry.space_group_name_H-M   'P 1'
#
loop_
_entity.id
_entity.type
_entity.pdbx_description
1 polymer ?
#
loop_
_entity_poly.entity_id
_entity_poly.type
_entity_poly.pdbx_seq_one_letter_code
_entity_poly.pdbx_strand_id
1 'polypeptide(L)' 'MEVHAVEKVISIMILEEKINGIIDQNNGILILYDDITSNKILSNGITLIEELSKAIDSLNDKAIKVIQETTLSTQL' A
#
# COMPACT_ATOMS: atom_id res chain seq x y z
N MET A 1 -23.13 -2.96 -31.77
CA MET A 1 -22.07 -2.32 -30.96
C MET A 1 -20.74 -2.73 -31.57
N GLU A 2 -19.85 -1.78 -31.83
CA GLU A 2 -18.49 -2.10 -32.30
C GLU A 2 -17.69 -2.73 -31.15
N VAL A 3 -16.84 -3.72 -31.47
CA VAL A 3 -16.01 -4.45 -30.49
C VAL A 3 -15.17 -3.49 -29.64
N HIS A 4 -14.65 -2.43 -30.26
CA HIS A 4 -13.86 -1.39 -29.60
C HIS A 4 -14.65 -0.64 -28.51
N ALA A 5 -15.95 -0.45 -28.70
CA ALA A 5 -16.80 0.19 -27.69
C ALA A 5 -16.97 -0.72 -26.46
N VAL A 6 -17.02 -2.04 -26.66
CA VAL A 6 -17.13 -3.03 -25.58
C VAL A 6 -15.83 -3.10 -24.78
N GLU A 7 -14.68 -3.19 -25.46
CA GLU A 7 -13.35 -3.20 -24.83
C GLU A 7 -13.14 -1.96 -23.97
N LYS A 8 -13.54 -0.78 -24.46
CA LYS A 8 -13.43 0.47 -23.72
C LYS A 8 -14.26 0.47 -22.44
N VAL A 9 -15.50 -0.04 -22.50
CA VAL A 9 -16.36 -0.13 -21.31
C VAL A 9 -15.77 -1.12 -20.29
N ILE A 10 -15.31 -2.29 -20.74
CA ILE A 10 -14.70 -3.28 -19.84
C ILE A 10 -13.40 -2.74 -19.23
N SER A 11 -12.59 -2.01 -20.00
CA SER A 11 -11.37 -1.37 -19.50
C SER A 11 -11.68 -0.38 -18.37
N ILE A 12 -12.76 0.39 -18.50
CA ILE A 12 -13.24 1.30 -17.45
C ILE A 12 -13.71 0.49 -16.23
N MET A 13 -14.42 -0.61 -16.42
CA MET A 13 -14.89 -1.45 -15.31
C MET A 13 -13.74 -2.12 -14.53
N ILE A 14 -12.65 -2.48 -15.21
CA ILE A 14 -11.43 -2.98 -14.56
C ILE A 14 -10.75 -1.86 -13.75
N LEU A 15 -10.65 -0.65 -14.33
CA LEU A 15 -10.06 0.51 -13.65
C LEU A 15 -10.86 0.93 -12.41
N GLU A 16 -12.19 0.80 -12.45
CA GLU A 16 -13.07 1.09 -11.32
C GLU A 16 -13.16 -0.06 -10.30
N GLU A 17 -12.33 -1.11 -10.44
CA GLU A 17 -12.32 -2.30 -9.58
C GLU A 17 -13.68 -3.03 -9.52
N LYS A 18 -14.57 -2.80 -10.49
CA LYS A 18 -15.87 -3.49 -10.61
C LYS A 18 -15.73 -4.89 -11.20
N ILE A 19 -14.66 -5.11 -11.97
CA ILE A 19 -14.28 -6.38 -12.55
C ILE A 19 -12.81 -6.61 -12.24
N ASN A 20 -12.48 -7.74 -11.62
CA ASN A 20 -11.11 -8.19 -11.50
C ASN A 20 -10.72 -8.98 -12.76
N GLY A 21 -9.91 -8.39 -13.64
CA GLY A 21 -9.58 -9.01 -14.92
C GLY A 21 -8.58 -8.24 -15.75
N ILE A 22 -8.12 -8.86 -16.84
CA ILE A 22 -7.23 -8.26 -17.83
C ILE A 22 -7.79 -8.54 -19.23
N ILE A 23 -7.71 -7.54 -20.11
CA ILE A 23 -8.06 -7.67 -21.53
C ILE A 23 -6.79 -7.94 -22.34
N ASP A 24 -6.80 -9.00 -23.14
CA ASP A 24 -5.84 -9.24 -24.20
C ASP A 24 -6.42 -8.78 -25.55
N GLN A 25 -6.02 -7.59 -25.99
CA GLN A 25 -6.50 -6.97 -27.23
C GLN A 25 -5.96 -7.65 -28.49
N ASN A 26 -4.86 -8.41 -28.40
CA ASN A 26 -4.29 -9.09 -29.57
C ASN A 26 -5.10 -10.34 -29.94
N ASN A 27 -5.61 -11.04 -28.92
CA ASN A 27 -6.38 -12.26 -29.09
C ASN A 27 -7.90 -12.05 -28.92
N GLY A 28 -8.33 -10.86 -28.50
CA GLY A 28 -9.74 -10.54 -28.24
C GLY A 28 -10.30 -11.30 -27.03
N ILE A 29 -9.46 -11.57 -26.03
CA ILE A 29 -9.81 -12.39 -24.86
C ILE A 29 -9.92 -11.51 -23.61
N LEU A 30 -10.93 -11.79 -22.79
CA LEU A 30 -11.04 -11.26 -21.43
C LEU A 30 -10.73 -12.38 -20.44
N ILE A 31 -9.72 -12.17 -19.60
CA ILE A 31 -9.38 -13.06 -18.50
C ILE A 31 -9.96 -12.45 -17.22
N LEU A 32 -10.82 -13.19 -16.55
CA LEU A 32 -11.40 -12.82 -15.26
C LEU A 32 -10.67 -13.58 -14.15
N TYR A 33 -10.40 -12.87 -13.06
CA TYR A 33 -9.85 -13.45 -11.85
C TYR A 33 -10.93 -13.48 -10.78
N ASP A 34 -10.93 -14.54 -9.96
CA ASP A 34 -11.67 -14.48 -8.71
C ASP A 34 -11.16 -13.31 -7.87
N ASP A 35 -12.04 -12.73 -7.07
CA ASP A 35 -11.65 -11.70 -6.12
C ASP A 35 -10.54 -12.26 -5.24
N ILE A 36 -9.34 -11.69 -5.40
CA ILE A 36 -8.24 -11.97 -4.49
C ILE A 36 -8.73 -11.39 -3.18
N THR A 37 -9.17 -12.26 -2.26
CA THR A 37 -9.45 -11.84 -0.90
C THR A 37 -8.13 -11.27 -0.40
N SER A 38 -8.00 -9.94 -0.42
CA SER A 38 -6.72 -9.30 -0.12
C SER A 38 -6.30 -9.86 1.23
N ASN A 39 -5.12 -10.48 1.28
CA ASN A 39 -4.69 -11.14 2.49
C ASN A 39 -4.35 -10.03 3.50
N LYS A 40 -5.37 -9.56 4.22
CA LYS A 40 -5.30 -8.46 5.18
C LYS A 40 -4.23 -8.69 6.24
N ILE A 41 -3.86 -9.95 6.48
CA ILE A 41 -2.79 -10.31 7.42
C ILE A 41 -1.44 -9.79 6.95
N LEU A 42 -1.12 -9.92 5.65
CA LEU A 42 0.14 -9.44 5.10
C LEU A 42 0.21 -7.92 5.08
N SER A 43 -0.86 -7.25 4.63
CA SER A 43 -0.92 -5.78 4.62
C SER A 43 -0.80 -5.21 6.04
N ASN A 44 -1.55 -5.78 7.00
CA ASN A 44 -1.49 -5.33 8.39
C ASN A 44 -0.13 -5.62 9.02
N GLY A 45 0.53 -6.72 8.64
CA GLY A 45 1.88 -7.04 9.08
C GLY A 45 2.91 -6.01 8.61
N ILE A 46 2.84 -5.59 7.34
CA ILE A 46 3.71 -4.54 6.80
C ILE A 46 3.49 -3.23 7.55
N THR A 47 2.23 -2.80 7.71
CA THR A 47 1.90 -1.57 8.47
C THR A 47 2.40 -1.64 9.91
N LEU A 48 2.28 -2.80 10.57
CA LEU A 48 2.78 -2.98 11.93
C LEU A 48 4.31 -2.77 12.01
N ILE A 49 5.06 -3.33 11.05
CA ILE A 49 6.51 -3.16 10.99
C ILE A 49 6.88 -1.68 10.81
N GLU A 50 6.18 -0.96 9.94
CA GLU A 50 6.39 0.47 9.71
C GLU A 50 6.12 1.31 10.96
N GLU A 51 5.01 1.05 11.66
CA GLU A 51 4.66 1.77 12.89
C GLU A 51 5.64 1.46 14.05
N LEU A 52 6.12 0.23 14.15
CA LEU A 52 7.15 -0.14 15.13
C LEU A 52 8.48 0.59 14.85
N SER A 53 8.88 0.73 13.59
CA SER A 53 10.08 1.49 13.23
C SER A 53 9.98 2.95 13.68
N LYS A 54 8.87 3.62 13.37
CA LYS A 54 8.62 5.01 13.79
C LYS A 54 8.63 5.17 15.31
N ALA A 55 8.07 4.18 16.04
CA ALA A 55 8.06 4.20 17.49
C ALA A 55 9.48 4.11 18.07
N ILE A 56 10.33 3.26 17.50
CA ILE A 56 11.75 3.13 17.89
C ILE A 56 12.51 4.44 17.62
N ASP A 57 12.31 5.05 16.45
CA ASP A 57 12.94 6.33 16.10
C ASP A 57 12.52 7.42 17.09
N SER A 58 11.23 7.51 17.41
CA SER A 58 10.72 8.48 18.38
C SER A 58 11.29 8.27 19.79
N LEU A 59 11.46 7.01 20.22
CA LEU A 59 12.09 6.70 21.50
C LEU A 59 13.56 7.12 21.52
N ASN A 60 14.27 6.86 20.43
CA ASN A 60 15.68 7.22 20.30
C ASN A 60 15.87 8.75 20.33
N ASP A 61 15.06 9.49 19.57
CA ASP A 61 15.09 10.96 19.56
C ASP A 61 14.83 11.55 20.96
N LYS A 62 13.87 10.99 21.68
CA LYS A 62 13.58 11.39 23.07
C LYS A 62 14.75 11.09 24.00
N ALA A 63 15.37 9.92 23.88
CA ALA A 63 16.51 9.54 24.70
C ALA A 63 17.71 10.48 24.46
N ILE A 64 18.02 10.79 23.19
CA ILE A 64 19.09 11.72 22.81
C ILE A 64 18.82 13.10 23.40
N LYS A 65 17.59 13.60 23.29
CA LYS A 65 17.20 14.91 23.84
C LYS A 65 17.42 14.98 25.35
N VAL A 66 16.98 13.96 26.10
CA VAL A 66 17.17 13.90 27.56
C VAL A 66 18.66 13.89 27.94
N ILE A 67 19.48 13.16 27.19
CA ILE A 67 20.94 13.11 27.42
C ILE A 67 21.55 14.50 27.19
N GLN A 68 21.19 15.20 26.12
CA GLN A 68 21.69 16.55 25.81
C GLN A 68 21.33 17.55 26.92
N GLU A 69 20.07 17.56 27.37
CA GLU A 69 19.59 18.44 28.44
C GLU A 69 20.32 18.17 29.78
N THR A 70 20.62 16.91 30.07
CA THR A 70 21.35 16.49 31.29
C THR A 70 22.83 16.90 31.24
N THR A 71 23.46 16.83 30.06
CA THR A 71 24.89 17.17 29.89
C THR A 71 25.12 18.69 29.99
N LEU A 72 24.16 19.51 29.56
CA LEU A 72 24.22 20.97 29.66
C LEU A 72 24.07 21.47 31.10
N SER A 73 23.31 20.75 31.94
CA SER A 73 23.07 21.12 33.34
C SER A 73 24.20 20.69 34.29
N THR A 74 25.14 19.85 33.85
CA THR A 74 26.35 19.46 34.60
C THR A 74 27.58 20.32 34.30
N GLN A 75 27.50 21.27 33.35
CA GLN A 75 28.60 22.16 32.95
C GLN A 75 28.54 23.56 33.60
N LEU A 76 27.61 23.79 34.54
CA LEU A 76 27.46 25.00 35.36
C LEU A 76 27.76 24.69 36.83
#